data_AF-A0A1H5RX47-F1
#
_entry.id   AF-A0A1H5RX47-F1
#
_cell.length_a   1.000
_cell.length_b   1.000
_cell.length_c   1.000
_cell.angle_alpha   90.00
_cell.angle_beta   90.00
_cell.angle_gamma   90.00
#
_symmetry.space_group_name_H-M   'P 1'
#
loop_
_entity.id
_entity.type
_entity.pdbx_description
1 polymer ?
#
loop_
_entity_poly.entity_id
_entity_poly.type
_entity_poly.pdbx_seq_one_letter_code
_entity_poly.pdbx_strand_id
1 'polypeptide(L)'
;MKKITIKTVEALSVYNILNASKLGELENADMVKALHLLRALKPIATKYDDECKDALEKLKPNDGEFDQKLQKFYDYNNMVRNLKADMKNLPMGAAEHEDFKKNVWEPYQARVNEALKESANKKNILKVETISEEALGKLSASNDWTGAQLTAVSELIT
;
A
#
# COMPACT_ATOMS: atom_id res chain seq x y z
N MET A 1 6.37 -23.65 -13.65
CA MET A 1 6.52 -22.21 -13.35
C MET A 1 5.77 -21.41 -14.41
N LYS A 2 4.86 -20.54 -13.96
CA LYS A 2 4.08 -19.61 -14.79
C LYS A 2 4.85 -18.31 -14.94
N LYS A 3 4.89 -17.73 -16.15
CA LYS A 3 5.43 -16.38 -16.37
C LYS A 3 4.28 -15.40 -16.28
N ILE A 4 4.39 -14.43 -15.38
CA ILE A 4 3.38 -13.39 -15.19
C ILE A 4 3.99 -12.00 -15.43
N THR A 5 3.16 -11.08 -15.90
CA THR A 5 3.52 -9.65 -16.01
C THR A 5 2.67 -8.88 -15.03
N ILE A 6 3.30 -8.09 -14.17
CA ILE A 6 2.63 -7.37 -13.08
C ILE A 6 3.15 -5.94 -12.98
N LYS A 7 2.30 -4.98 -12.63
CA LYS A 7 2.74 -3.61 -12.34
C LYS A 7 3.43 -3.54 -10.99
N THR A 8 4.32 -2.56 -10.81
CA THR A 8 5.03 -2.36 -9.53
C THR A 8 4.06 -2.18 -8.35
N VAL A 9 2.98 -1.41 -8.51
CA VAL A 9 1.99 -1.20 -7.44
C VAL A 9 1.23 -2.47 -7.06
N GLU A 10 0.93 -3.33 -8.04
CA GLU A 10 0.28 -4.63 -7.82
C GLU A 10 1.26 -5.57 -7.10
N ALA A 11 2.54 -5.56 -7.50
CA ALA A 11 3.58 -6.35 -6.85
C ALA A 11 3.80 -5.93 -5.39
N LEU A 12 3.79 -4.64 -5.09
CA LEU A 12 3.83 -4.12 -3.72
C LEU A 12 2.61 -4.59 -2.91
N SER A 13 1.40 -4.47 -3.48
CA SER A 13 0.16 -4.90 -2.83
C SER A 13 0.21 -6.37 -2.44
N VAL A 14 0.54 -7.25 -3.39
CA VAL A 14 0.64 -8.69 -3.15
C VAL A 14 1.77 -9.04 -2.18
N TYR A 15 2.91 -8.36 -2.26
CA TYR A 15 4.00 -8.51 -1.30
C TYR A 15 3.54 -8.22 0.12
N ASN A 16 2.88 -7.09 0.34
CA ASN A 16 2.40 -6.68 1.67
C ASN A 16 1.37 -7.67 2.23
N ILE A 17 0.43 -8.14 1.39
CA ILE A 17 -0.55 -9.15 1.78
C ILE A 17 0.15 -10.43 2.23
N LEU A 18 1.00 -10.99 1.38
CA LEU A 18 1.67 -12.27 1.66
C LEU A 18 2.66 -12.15 2.83
N ASN A 19 3.37 -11.03 2.96
CA ASN A 19 4.37 -10.81 4.01
C ASN A 19 3.72 -10.65 5.40
N ALA A 20 2.47 -10.17 5.45
CA ALA A 20 1.68 -10.10 6.68
C ALA A 20 0.91 -11.40 6.99
N SER A 21 0.95 -12.39 6.10
CA SER A 21 0.11 -13.58 6.20
C SER A 21 0.76 -14.72 6.99
N LYS A 22 -0.07 -15.41 7.76
CA LYS A 22 0.24 -16.68 8.40
C LYS A 22 0.26 -17.77 7.33
N LEU A 23 1.41 -18.42 7.15
CA LEU A 23 1.59 -19.51 6.18
C LEU A 23 1.51 -20.91 6.82
N GLY A 24 1.29 -20.99 8.14
CA GLY A 24 1.43 -22.23 8.92
C GLY A 24 0.41 -23.33 8.58
N GLU A 25 -0.75 -22.97 8.03
CA GLU A 25 -1.79 -23.93 7.61
C GLU A 25 -1.57 -24.49 6.20
N LEU A 26 -0.51 -24.03 5.50
CA LEU A 26 -0.12 -24.57 4.20
C LEU A 26 0.72 -25.84 4.38
N GLU A 27 0.54 -26.78 3.45
CA GLU A 27 1.51 -27.86 3.31
C GLU A 27 2.90 -27.32 2.99
N ASN A 28 3.94 -28.00 3.45
CA ASN A 28 5.34 -27.56 3.30
C ASN A 28 5.70 -27.21 1.85
N ALA A 29 5.18 -27.96 0.87
CA ALA A 29 5.43 -27.68 -0.54
C ALA A 29 4.85 -26.34 -0.98
N ASP A 30 3.60 -26.04 -0.65
CA ASP A 30 2.95 -24.78 -1.02
C ASP A 30 3.46 -23.59 -0.21
N MET A 31 3.85 -23.81 1.04
CA MET A 31 4.55 -22.82 1.86
C MET A 31 5.85 -22.37 1.20
N VAL A 32 6.66 -23.31 0.70
CA VAL A 32 7.91 -23.00 -0.01
C VAL A 32 7.64 -22.20 -1.29
N LYS A 33 6.60 -22.53 -2.06
CA LYS A 33 6.21 -21.76 -3.25
C LYS A 33 5.78 -20.34 -2.91
N ALA A 34 4.99 -20.15 -1.85
CA ALA A 34 4.62 -18.83 -1.35
C ALA A 34 5.85 -18.00 -0.92
N LEU A 35 6.83 -18.64 -0.27
CA LEU A 35 8.10 -18.01 0.09
C LEU A 35 8.93 -17.63 -1.14
N HIS A 36 8.94 -18.45 -2.20
CA HIS A 36 9.60 -18.09 -3.46
C HIS A 36 8.96 -16.87 -4.12
N LEU A 37 7.63 -16.80 -4.14
CA LEU A 37 6.91 -15.63 -4.63
C LEU A 37 7.26 -14.38 -3.81
N LEU A 38 7.25 -14.48 -2.47
CA LEU A 38 7.66 -13.38 -1.59
C LEU A 38 9.08 -12.88 -1.89
N ARG A 39 10.04 -13.80 -2.07
CA ARG A 39 11.42 -13.47 -2.43
C ARG A 39 11.51 -12.75 -3.77
N ALA A 40 10.71 -13.15 -4.75
CA ALA A 40 10.67 -12.54 -6.07
C ALA A 40 10.04 -11.13 -6.06
N LEU A 41 9.02 -10.93 -5.22
CA LEU A 41 8.32 -9.64 -5.08
C LEU A 41 9.11 -8.62 -4.26
N LYS A 42 9.81 -9.06 -3.21
CA LYS A 42 10.53 -8.20 -2.26
C LYS A 42 11.38 -7.10 -2.92
N PRO A 43 12.31 -7.39 -3.87
CA PRO A 43 13.14 -6.34 -4.46
C PRO A 43 12.34 -5.29 -5.25
N ILE A 44 11.19 -5.67 -5.83
CA ILE A 44 10.29 -4.74 -6.53
C ILE A 44 9.60 -3.83 -5.51
N ALA A 45 9.03 -4.45 -4.46
CA ALA A 45 8.32 -3.75 -3.41
C ALA A 45 9.21 -2.77 -2.63
N THR A 46 10.39 -3.22 -2.17
CA THR A 46 11.32 -2.38 -1.41
C THR A 46 11.82 -1.21 -2.24
N LYS A 47 12.18 -1.46 -3.52
CA LYS A 47 12.64 -0.38 -4.40
C LYS A 47 11.57 0.70 -4.58
N TYR A 48 10.32 0.30 -4.81
CA TYR A 48 9.24 1.27 -5.00
C TYR A 48 8.87 2.00 -3.70
N ASP A 49 8.93 1.31 -2.55
CA ASP A 49 8.75 1.94 -1.23
C ASP A 49 9.81 3.02 -0.95
N ASP A 50 11.08 2.75 -1.31
CA ASP A 50 12.15 3.74 -1.21
C ASP A 50 11.93 4.92 -2.16
N GLU A 51 11.49 4.67 -3.40
CA GLU A 51 11.11 5.74 -4.34
C GLU A 51 9.93 6.58 -3.81
N CYS A 52 8.95 5.96 -3.13
CA CYS A 52 7.85 6.67 -2.50
C CYS A 52 8.34 7.59 -1.38
N LYS A 53 9.19 7.10 -0.48
CA LYS A 53 9.79 7.91 0.60
C LYS A 53 10.59 9.08 0.03
N ASP A 54 11.42 8.80 -0.98
CA ASP A 54 12.21 9.82 -1.66
C ASP A 54 11.32 10.90 -2.31
N ALA A 55 10.24 10.50 -2.98
CA ALA A 55 9.30 11.44 -3.60
C ALA A 55 8.57 12.29 -2.56
N LEU A 56 8.12 11.68 -1.46
CA LEU A 56 7.47 12.39 -0.35
C LEU A 56 8.41 13.43 0.28
N GLU A 57 9.66 13.07 0.56
CA GLU A 57 10.62 13.99 1.17
C GLU A 57 11.05 15.11 0.19
N LYS A 58 11.39 14.77 -1.07
CA LYS A 58 11.91 15.76 -2.03
C LYS A 58 10.84 16.73 -2.54
N LEU A 59 9.58 16.32 -2.59
CA LEU A 59 8.48 17.15 -3.07
C LEU A 59 7.73 17.87 -1.94
N LYS A 60 8.14 17.64 -0.69
CA LYS A 60 7.57 18.31 0.48
C LYS A 60 7.65 19.83 0.30
N PRO A 61 6.56 20.58 0.61
CA PRO A 61 6.61 22.04 0.61
C PRO A 61 7.68 22.59 1.57
N ASN A 62 8.50 23.52 1.08
CA ASN A 62 9.58 24.17 1.85
C ASN A 62 9.06 25.39 2.65
N ASP A 63 7.99 25.23 3.42
CA ASP A 63 7.40 26.31 4.22
C ASP A 63 7.74 26.22 5.73
N GLY A 64 8.48 25.18 6.14
CA GLY A 64 8.92 24.96 7.52
C GLY A 64 7.82 24.52 8.50
N GLU A 65 6.56 24.60 8.11
CA GLU A 65 5.38 24.29 8.94
C GLU A 65 4.54 23.13 8.39
N PHE A 66 4.88 22.63 7.19
CA PHE A 66 4.10 21.63 6.47
C PHE A 66 3.80 20.39 7.33
N ASP A 67 4.79 19.84 8.01
CA ASP A 67 4.61 18.64 8.83
C ASP A 67 3.65 18.87 10.00
N GLN A 68 3.73 20.04 10.64
CA GLN A 68 2.81 20.40 11.71
C GLN A 68 1.39 20.60 11.19
N LYS A 69 1.22 21.26 10.04
CA LYS A 69 -0.09 21.47 9.41
C LYS A 69 -0.69 20.17 8.90
N LEU A 70 0.13 19.27 8.36
CA LEU A 70 -0.28 17.95 7.91
C LEU A 70 -0.76 17.08 9.08
N GLN A 71 -0.05 17.11 10.22
CA GLN A 71 -0.48 16.42 11.43
C GLN A 71 -1.84 16.94 11.92
N LYS A 72 -2.00 18.27 12.03
CA LYS A 72 -3.30 18.90 12.39
C LYS A 72 -4.42 18.50 11.43
N PHE A 73 -4.14 18.44 10.13
CA PHE A 73 -5.08 18.03 9.10
C PHE A 73 -5.56 16.59 9.31
N TYR A 74 -4.66 15.65 9.60
CA TYR A 74 -5.04 14.26 9.90
C TYR A 74 -5.83 14.13 11.20
N ASP A 75 -5.41 14.84 12.24
CA ASP A 75 -6.10 14.82 13.54
C ASP A 75 -7.53 15.37 13.42
N TYR A 76 -7.70 16.46 12.66
CA TYR A 76 -9.02 17.01 12.33
C TYR A 76 -9.90 15.94 11.64
N ASN A 77 -9.39 15.31 10.58
CA ASN A 77 -10.14 14.29 9.82
C ASN A 77 -10.55 13.11 10.70
N ASN A 78 -9.64 12.64 11.57
CA ASN A 78 -9.91 11.55 12.50
C ASN A 78 -10.96 11.90 13.55
N MET A 79 -10.94 13.11 14.10
CA MET A 79 -11.91 13.55 15.11
C MET A 79 -13.31 13.71 14.51
N VAL A 80 -13.40 14.30 13.31
CA VAL A 80 -14.68 14.47 12.60
C VAL A 80 -15.27 13.12 12.18
N ARG A 81 -14.46 12.24 11.58
CA ARG A 81 -14.92 10.92 11.10
C ARG A 81 -15.42 10.02 12.23
N ASN A 82 -14.77 10.07 13.39
CA ASN A 82 -15.15 9.23 14.53
C ASN A 82 -16.19 9.87 15.45
N LEU A 83 -16.77 11.04 15.07
CA LEU A 83 -17.73 11.81 15.87
C LEU A 83 -17.23 12.09 17.31
N LYS A 84 -15.90 12.14 17.52
CA LYS A 84 -15.27 12.38 18.83
C LYS A 84 -15.02 13.86 19.10
N ALA A 85 -15.43 14.75 18.20
CA ALA A 85 -15.11 16.15 18.27
C ALA A 85 -16.06 16.91 19.22
N ASP A 86 -15.51 17.46 20.30
CA ASP A 86 -16.01 18.74 20.81
C ASP A 86 -15.60 19.80 19.78
N MET A 87 -16.58 20.42 19.12
CA MET A 87 -16.36 21.43 18.07
C MET A 87 -15.53 22.63 18.56
N LYS A 88 -15.32 22.78 19.88
CA LYS A 88 -14.46 23.80 20.49
C LYS A 88 -12.97 23.42 20.58
N ASN A 89 -12.62 22.14 20.43
CA ASN A 89 -11.26 21.62 20.64
C ASN A 89 -10.65 20.97 19.38
N LEU A 90 -11.03 21.47 18.20
CA LEU A 90 -10.45 21.00 16.94
C LEU A 90 -9.00 21.51 16.80
N PRO A 91 -8.08 20.70 16.22
CA PRO A 91 -6.66 21.05 16.10
C PRO A 91 -6.38 22.16 15.08
N MET A 92 -7.36 22.47 14.23
CA MET A 92 -7.36 23.58 13.26
C MET A 92 -8.79 24.02 12.94
N GLY A 93 -8.95 25.25 12.47
CA GLY A 93 -10.27 25.77 12.08
C GLY A 93 -10.78 25.14 10.78
N ALA A 94 -12.10 25.09 10.56
CA ALA A 94 -12.67 24.51 9.34
C ALA A 94 -12.22 25.24 8.05
N ALA A 95 -12.12 26.57 8.10
CA ALA A 95 -11.61 27.36 6.97
C ALA A 95 -10.11 27.11 6.71
N GLU A 96 -9.32 26.98 7.78
CA GLU A 96 -7.88 26.62 7.70
C GLU A 96 -7.71 25.21 7.13
N HIS A 97 -8.58 24.27 7.52
CA HIS A 97 -8.56 22.89 7.04
C HIS A 97 -8.83 22.80 5.54
N GLU A 98 -9.88 23.48 5.06
CA GLU A 98 -10.22 23.48 3.64
C GLU A 98 -9.17 24.22 2.80
N ASP A 99 -8.62 25.32 3.30
CA ASP A 99 -7.53 26.04 2.65
C ASP A 99 -6.27 25.17 2.52
N PHE A 100 -5.81 24.57 3.63
CA PHE A 100 -4.66 23.68 3.62
C PHE A 100 -4.88 22.48 2.69
N LYS A 101 -6.06 21.88 2.72
CA LYS A 101 -6.43 20.76 1.85
C LYS A 101 -6.24 21.13 0.38
N LYS A 102 -6.90 22.19 -0.06
CA LYS A 102 -7.00 22.57 -1.48
C LYS A 102 -5.72 23.18 -2.02
N ASN A 103 -5.05 24.01 -1.23
CA ASN A 103 -3.94 24.83 -1.71
C ASN A 103 -2.57 24.19 -1.41
N VAL A 104 -2.50 23.26 -0.46
CA VAL A 104 -1.22 22.65 -0.04
C VAL A 104 -1.24 21.13 -0.21
N TRP A 105 -2.15 20.43 0.46
CA TRP A 105 -2.15 18.98 0.53
C TRP A 105 -2.48 18.31 -0.81
N GLU A 106 -3.58 18.67 -1.46
CA GLU A 106 -3.98 18.09 -2.75
C GLU A 106 -2.94 18.35 -3.86
N PRO A 107 -2.41 19.58 -4.04
CA PRO A 107 -1.35 19.83 -5.01
C PRO A 107 -0.03 19.11 -4.70
N TYR A 108 0.32 18.95 -3.41
CA TYR A 108 1.46 18.15 -3.00
C TYR A 108 1.26 16.67 -3.37
N GLN A 109 0.12 16.08 -2.98
CA GLN A 109 -0.20 14.70 -3.34
C GLN A 109 -0.22 14.48 -4.86
N ALA A 110 -0.79 15.40 -5.63
CA ALA A 110 -0.83 15.29 -7.08
C ALA A 110 0.58 15.25 -7.69
N ARG A 111 1.51 16.08 -7.18
CA ARG A 111 2.91 16.07 -7.62
C ARG A 111 3.62 14.77 -7.26
N VAL A 112 3.42 14.26 -6.05
CA VAL A 112 3.98 12.97 -5.61
C VAL A 112 3.44 11.83 -6.49
N ASN A 113 2.13 11.80 -6.73
CA ASN A 113 1.50 10.78 -7.57
C ASN A 113 2.00 10.84 -9.02
N GLU A 114 2.14 12.03 -9.60
CA GLU A 114 2.67 12.16 -10.96
C GLU A 114 4.14 11.72 -11.05
N ALA A 115 4.96 12.07 -10.06
CA ALA A 115 6.37 11.65 -10.00
C ALA A 115 6.52 10.12 -9.90
N LEU A 116 5.61 9.45 -9.19
CA LEU A 116 5.65 7.99 -9.00
C LEU A 116 4.93 7.21 -10.10
N LYS A 117 4.13 7.87 -10.95
CA LYS A 117 3.23 7.24 -11.92
C LYS A 117 3.92 6.28 -12.88
N GLU A 118 5.09 6.64 -13.39
CA GLU A 118 5.84 5.78 -14.30
C GLU A 118 6.33 4.53 -13.56
N SER A 119 6.97 4.70 -12.41
CA SER A 119 7.48 3.58 -11.62
C SER A 119 6.36 2.66 -11.13
N ALA A 120 5.26 3.25 -10.68
CA ALA A 120 4.04 2.56 -10.26
C ALA A 120 3.49 1.62 -11.35
N ASN A 121 3.47 2.10 -12.60
CA ASN A 121 2.93 1.36 -13.75
C ASN A 121 3.97 0.51 -14.49
N LYS A 122 5.23 0.56 -14.07
CA LYS A 122 6.30 -0.25 -14.66
C LYS A 122 5.93 -1.73 -14.58
N LYS A 123 6.02 -2.40 -15.73
CA LYS A 123 5.75 -3.84 -15.86
C LYS A 123 6.97 -4.65 -15.44
N ASN A 124 6.76 -5.60 -14.55
CA ASN A 124 7.76 -6.53 -14.05
C ASN A 124 7.36 -7.94 -14.47
N ILE A 125 8.35 -8.75 -14.85
CA ILE A 125 8.14 -10.12 -15.28
C ILE A 125 8.59 -11.04 -14.15
N LEU A 126 7.68 -11.87 -13.64
CA LEU A 126 7.97 -12.85 -12.60
C LEU A 126 7.80 -14.27 -13.13
N LYS A 127 8.58 -15.19 -12.58
CA LYS A 127 8.38 -16.63 -12.73
C LYS A 127 7.86 -17.13 -11.40
N VAL A 128 6.65 -17.65 -11.39
CA VAL A 128 5.93 -18.04 -10.18
C VAL A 128 5.62 -19.53 -10.21
N GLU A 129 5.74 -20.17 -9.06
CA GLU A 129 5.25 -21.52 -8.82
C GLU A 129 3.84 -21.44 -8.26
N THR A 130 2.91 -22.20 -8.83
CA THR A 130 1.51 -22.13 -8.45
C THR A 130 1.21 -23.05 -7.28
N ILE A 131 0.30 -22.59 -6.41
CA ILE A 131 -0.32 -23.40 -5.36
C ILE A 131 -1.67 -23.92 -5.85
N SER A 132 -2.23 -24.91 -5.16
CA SER A 132 -3.59 -25.38 -5.47
C SER A 132 -4.66 -24.38 -5.00
N GLU A 133 -5.87 -24.47 -5.55
CA GLU A 133 -7.02 -23.70 -5.06
C GLU A 133 -7.33 -24.03 -3.59
N GLU A 134 -7.12 -25.28 -3.18
CA GLU A 134 -7.27 -25.69 -1.78
C GLU A 134 -6.27 -24.96 -0.86
N ALA A 135 -5.00 -24.88 -1.28
CA ALA A 135 -3.98 -24.14 -0.54
C ALA A 135 -4.28 -22.64 -0.47
N LEU A 136 -4.78 -22.05 -1.56
CA LEU A 136 -5.26 -20.66 -1.56
C LEU A 136 -6.46 -20.46 -0.61
N GLY A 137 -7.37 -21.43 -0.57
CA GLY A 137 -8.50 -21.44 0.36
C GLY A 137 -8.05 -21.46 1.82
N LYS A 138 -7.10 -22.34 2.17
CA LYS A 138 -6.49 -22.38 3.51
C LYS A 138 -5.82 -21.04 3.84
N LEU A 139 -5.01 -20.52 2.92
CA LEU A 139 -4.28 -19.26 3.13
C LEU A 139 -5.22 -18.07 3.37
N SER A 140 -6.30 -17.96 2.60
CA SER A 140 -7.26 -16.86 2.75
C SER A 140 -8.07 -16.97 4.03
N ALA A 141 -8.49 -18.18 4.41
CA ALA A 141 -9.23 -18.42 5.64
C ALA A 141 -8.39 -18.14 6.90
N SER A 142 -7.11 -18.51 6.93
CA SER A 142 -6.23 -18.29 8.09
C SER A 142 -5.89 -16.81 8.35
N ASN A 143 -6.18 -15.93 7.40
CA ASN A 143 -5.76 -14.53 7.41
C ASN A 143 -6.93 -13.55 7.27
N ASP A 144 -8.18 -14.02 7.28
CA ASP A 144 -9.39 -13.21 7.14
C ASP A 144 -9.32 -12.24 5.94
N TRP A 145 -8.77 -12.72 4.81
CA TRP A 145 -8.58 -11.87 3.64
C TRP A 145 -9.91 -11.39 3.07
N THR A 146 -9.97 -10.11 2.73
CA THR A 146 -11.04 -9.54 1.92
C THR A 146 -11.04 -10.16 0.51
N GLY A 147 -12.19 -10.11 -0.17
CA GLY A 147 -12.28 -10.58 -1.56
C GLY A 147 -11.26 -9.92 -2.49
N ALA A 148 -10.97 -8.62 -2.30
CA ALA A 148 -9.96 -7.91 -3.08
C ALA A 148 -8.53 -8.46 -2.86
N GLN A 149 -8.18 -8.80 -1.62
CA GLN A 149 -6.88 -9.40 -1.31
C GLN A 149 -6.76 -10.80 -1.90
N LEU A 150 -7.84 -11.60 -1.80
CA LEU A 150 -7.89 -12.94 -2.40
C LEU A 150 -7.69 -12.88 -3.90
N THR A 151 -8.41 -12.00 -4.61
CA THR A 151 -8.26 -11.82 -6.07
C THR A 151 -6.85 -11.37 -6.44
N ALA A 152 -6.29 -10.39 -5.73
CA ALA A 152 -4.94 -9.90 -6.01
C ALA A 152 -3.88 -11.00 -5.88
N VAL A 153 -4.00 -11.90 -4.90
CA VAL A 153 -3.05 -13.00 -4.72
C VAL A 153 -3.31 -14.13 -5.73
N SER A 154 -4.57 -14.50 -5.97
CA SER A 154 -4.93 -15.64 -6.83
C SER A 154 -4.45 -15.47 -8.27
N GLU A 155 -4.56 -14.27 -8.84
CA GLU A 155 -4.11 -13.96 -10.20
C GLU A 155 -2.61 -14.28 -10.41
N LEU A 156 -1.81 -14.20 -9.33
CA LEU A 156 -0.37 -14.44 -9.36
C LEU A 156 0.00 -15.89 -9.09
N ILE A 157 -0.62 -16.51 -8.08
CA ILE A 157 -0.15 -17.77 -7.49
C ILE A 157 -1.02 -18.98 -7.83
N THR A 158 -2.12 -18.82 -8.56
CA THR A 158 -2.91 -19.91 -9.14
C THR A 158 -2.84 -19.87 -10.67
#